data_AF-A0A965ZUG3-F1
#
_entry.id   AF-A0A965ZUG3-F1
#
_cell.length_a   1.000
_cell.length_b   1.000
_cell.length_c   1.000
_cell.angle_alpha   90.00
_cell.angle_beta   90.00
_cell.angle_gamma   90.00
#
_symmetry.space_group_name_H-M   'P 1'
#
loop_
_entity.id
_entity.type
_entity.pdbx_description
1 polymer ?
#
loop_
_entity_poly.entity_id
_entity_poly.type
_entity_poly.pdbx_seq_one_letter_code
_entity_poly.pdbx_strand_id
1 'polypeptide(L)' 'LVDLFVGWRSSELTWDVNVFVKNALDEDEITTQDGSDGYDQEFSGGSYNETRILQERTFGMMARYNF' A
#
# COMPACT_ATOMS: atom_id res chain seq x y z
N LEU A 1 -4.79 2.81 9.47
CA LEU A 1 -5.12 2.11 8.21
C LEU A 1 -6.19 1.03 8.37
N VAL A 2 -7.29 1.11 7.61
CA VAL A 2 -8.35 0.06 7.53
C VAL A 2 -8.43 -0.50 6.11
N ASP A 3 -8.23 -1.80 5.95
CA ASP A 3 -8.35 -2.52 4.68
C ASP A 3 -9.45 -3.58 4.75
N LEU A 4 -10.22 -3.73 3.68
CA LEU A 4 -11.33 -4.69 3.61
C LEU A 4 -11.19 -5.60 2.39
N PHE A 5 -11.49 -6.88 2.60
CA PHE A 5 -11.38 -7.93 1.60
C PHE A 5 -12.63 -8.79 1.63
N VAL A 6 -13.20 -9.07 0.45
CA VAL A 6 -14.26 -10.07 0.30
C VAL A 6 -13.91 -10.99 -0.86
N GLY A 7 -14.12 -12.27 -0.64
CA GLY A 7 -13.80 -13.32 -1.61
C GLY A 7 -14.96 -14.26 -1.82
N TRP A 8 -15.13 -14.71 -3.05
CA TRP A 8 -15.99 -15.82 -3.40
C TRP A 8 -15.17 -16.87 -4.14
N ARG A 9 -15.34 -18.13 -3.75
CA ARG A 9 -14.60 -19.25 -4.28
C ARG A 9 -15.55 -20.41 -4.58
N SER A 10 -15.28 -21.12 -5.66
CA SER A 10 -15.90 -22.40 -5.97
C SER A 10 -15.64 -23.45 -4.88
N SER A 11 -16.64 -24.27 -4.55
CA SER A 11 -16.46 -25.38 -3.60
C SER A 11 -15.42 -26.40 -4.07
N GLU A 12 -15.28 -26.53 -5.39
CA GLU A 12 -14.31 -27.41 -6.05
C GLU A 12 -12.91 -26.79 -6.17
N LEU A 13 -12.72 -25.56 -5.67
CA LEU A 13 -11.45 -24.81 -5.68
C LEU A 13 -10.87 -24.53 -7.09
N THR A 14 -11.68 -24.69 -8.13
CA THR A 14 -11.33 -24.45 -9.54
C THR A 14 -11.16 -22.97 -9.86
N TRP A 15 -11.86 -22.10 -9.14
CA TRP A 15 -11.70 -20.65 -9.29
C TRP A 15 -12.00 -19.89 -8.00
N ASP A 16 -11.43 -18.70 -7.88
CA ASP A 16 -11.76 -17.70 -6.87
C ASP A 16 -11.67 -16.27 -7.40
N VAL A 17 -12.56 -15.41 -6.90
CA VAL A 17 -12.61 -13.97 -7.18
C VAL A 17 -12.60 -13.23 -5.85
N ASN A 18 -11.77 -12.20 -5.76
CA ASN A 18 -11.63 -11.36 -4.58
C ASN A 18 -11.74 -9.90 -4.99
N VAL A 19 -12.48 -9.12 -4.22
CA VAL A 19 -12.48 -7.66 -4.30
C VAL A 19 -11.94 -7.09 -3.01
N PHE A 20 -11.23 -5.97 -3.12
CA PHE A 20 -10.62 -5.32 -1.98
C PHE A 20 -10.72 -3.81 -2.10
N VAL A 21 -10.72 -3.18 -0.92
CA VAL A 21 -10.44 -1.76 -0.77
C VAL A 21 -9.30 -1.62 0.24
N LYS A 22 -8.28 -0.86 -0.14
CA LYS A 22 -7.20 -0.45 0.73
C LYS A 22 -7.40 0.99 1.13
N ASN A 23 -6.99 1.34 2.35
CA ASN A 23 -7.23 2.66 2.93
C ASN A 23 -8.72 3.06 2.86
N ALA A 24 -9.60 2.19 3.36
CA ALA A 24 -11.06 2.31 3.20
C ALA A 24 -11.65 3.60 3.81
N LEU A 25 -11.00 4.12 4.86
CA LEU A 25 -11.39 5.35 5.54
C LEU A 25 -10.71 6.61 4.97
N ASP A 26 -9.88 6.48 3.92
CA ASP A 26 -9.20 7.59 3.26
C ASP A 26 -8.32 8.39 4.24
N GLU A 27 -7.50 7.67 4.99
CA GLU A 27 -6.56 8.22 5.95
C GLU A 27 -5.35 8.83 5.22
N ASP A 28 -5.00 10.05 5.58
CA ASP A 28 -3.80 10.75 5.12
C ASP A 28 -2.71 10.64 6.20
N GLU A 29 -1.67 9.84 5.91
CA GLU A 29 -0.60 9.56 6.87
C GLU A 29 0.78 9.57 6.18
N ILE A 30 1.81 10.02 6.90
CA ILE A 30 3.20 9.86 6.48
C ILE A 30 3.70 8.50 6.98
N THR A 31 4.01 7.59 6.07
CA THR A 31 4.45 6.23 6.43
C THR A 31 5.93 6.15 6.74
N THR A 32 6.73 7.02 6.16
CA THR A 32 8.18 7.07 6.41
C THR A 32 8.66 8.49 6.20
N GLN A 33 9.47 8.96 7.13
CA GLN A 33 10.22 10.19 6.98
C GLN A 33 11.68 9.84 7.21
N ASP A 34 12.44 9.76 6.12
CA ASP A 34 13.87 9.55 6.20
C ASP A 34 14.54 10.92 6.39
N GLY A 35 15.18 11.09 7.55
CA GLY A 35 16.03 12.25 7.80
C GLY A 35 17.40 12.08 7.16
N SER A 36 18.20 13.14 7.15
CA SER A 36 19.61 13.13 6.72
C SER A 36 20.32 11.86 7.18
N ASP A 37 20.91 11.12 6.24
CA ASP A 37 21.83 10.08 6.65
C ASP A 37 23.04 10.73 7.33
N GLY A 38 23.71 10.02 8.25
CA GLY A 38 24.89 10.54 8.94
C GLY A 38 26.13 10.72 8.04
N TYR A 39 25.98 10.52 6.72
CA TYR A 39 27.02 10.63 5.70
C TYR A 39 26.82 11.85 4.79
N ASP A 40 25.75 12.61 4.97
CA ASP A 40 25.49 13.85 4.24
C ASP A 40 26.61 14.86 4.51
N GLN A 41 27.38 15.12 3.46
CA GLN A 41 28.50 16.03 3.49
C GLN A 41 27.97 17.47 3.67
N GLU A 42 28.46 18.18 4.70
CA GLU A 42 28.05 19.53 5.13
C GLU A 42 27.98 20.60 4.00
N PHE A 43 28.57 20.32 2.83
CA PHE A 43 28.58 21.16 1.65
C PHE A 43 27.35 21.03 0.72
N SER A 44 26.47 20.03 0.90
CA SER A 44 25.37 19.74 -0.05
C SER A 44 24.18 20.71 0.01
N GLY A 45 24.17 21.65 0.96
CA GLY A 45 23.12 22.67 1.07
C GLY A 45 21.86 22.25 1.82
N GLY A 46 21.83 21.03 2.37
CA GLY A 46 20.81 20.61 3.33
C GLY A 46 20.10 19.32 2.93
N SER A 47 20.10 18.40 3.89
CA SER A 47 19.37 17.14 3.93
C SER A 47 17.99 17.18 3.26
N TYR A 48 17.82 16.36 2.22
CA TYR A 48 16.49 16.08 1.71
C TYR A 48 15.79 15.14 2.69
N ASN A 49 14.79 15.66 3.40
CA ASN A 49 13.84 14.79 4.10
C ASN A 49 12.94 14.15 3.05
N GLU A 50 13.20 12.88 2.70
CA GLU A 50 12.29 12.12 1.84
C GLU A 50 11.09 11.69 2.68
N THR A 51 9.91 12.17 2.30
CA THR A 51 8.66 11.81 2.97
C THR A 51 7.88 10.88 2.06
N ARG A 52 7.67 9.64 2.52
CA ARG A 52 6.76 8.70 1.88
C ARG A 52 5.38 8.84 2.51
N ILE A 53 4.41 9.23 1.70
CA ILE A 53 3.01 9.32 2.09
C ILE A 53 2.30 7.99 1.86
N LEU A 54 1.33 7.70 2.70
CA LEU A 54 0.39 6.62 2.53
C LEU A 54 -0.38 6.83 1.22
N GLN A 55 -0.60 5.75 0.49
CA GLN A 55 -1.39 5.82 -0.74
C GLN A 55 -2.87 6.08 -0.42
N GLU A 56 -3.52 6.91 -1.23
CA GLU A 56 -4.96 7.19 -1.16
C GLU A 56 -5.80 5.91 -1.31
N ARG A 57 -7.08 6.00 -0.92
CA ARG A 57 -8.04 4.90 -1.04
C ARG A 57 -8.03 4.27 -2.43
N THR A 58 -7.74 2.98 -2.47
CA THR A 58 -7.59 2.23 -3.72
C THR A 58 -8.50 1.01 -3.72
N PHE A 59 -9.23 0.82 -4.81
CA PHE A 59 -10.09 -0.34 -5.04
C PHE A 59 -9.40 -1.29 -6.03
N GLY A 60 -9.64 -2.59 -5.87
CA GLY A 60 -9.17 -3.56 -6.84
C GLY A 60 -9.89 -4.89 -6.76
N MET A 61 -9.59 -5.72 -7.75
CA MET A 61 -10.10 -7.07 -7.84
C MET A 61 -9.00 -8.02 -8.32
N MET A 62 -9.11 -9.27 -7.91
CA MET A 62 -8.26 -10.37 -8.37
C MET A 62 -9.14 -11.55 -8.69
N ALA A 63 -8.89 -12.19 -9.84
CA ALA A 63 -9.53 -13.44 -10.21
C ALA A 63 -8.45 -14.48 -10.48
N ARG A 64 -8.69 -15.71 -10.04
CA ARG A 64 -7.79 -16.85 -10.23
C ARG A 64 -8.59 -18.05 -10.71
N TYR A 65 -8.01 -18.78 -11.66
CA TYR A 65 -8.52 -20.04 -12.18
C TYR A 65 -7.41 -21.10 -12.08
N ASN A 66 -7.76 -22.29 -11.59
CA ASN A 66 -6.88 -23.44 -11.42
C ASN A 66 -7.43 -24.61 -12.25
N PHE A 67 -6.54 -25.27 -12.99
CA PHE A 67 -6.82 -26.41 -13.86
C PHE A 67 -6.28 -27.71 -13.27
#